data_AF-A0A7X9HET0-F1
#
_entry.id   AF-A0A7X9HET0-F1
#
_cell.length_a   1.000
_cell.length_b   1.000
_cell.length_c   1.000
_cell.angle_alpha   90.00
_cell.angle_beta   90.00
_cell.angle_gamma   90.00
#
_symmetry.space_group_name_H-M   'P 1'
#
loop_
_entity.id
_entity.type
_entity.pdbx_description
1 polymer ?
#
loop_
_entity_poly.entity_id
_entity_poly.type
_entity_poly.pdbx_seq_one_letter_code
_entity_poly.pdbx_strand_id
1 'polypeptide(L)'
;MNIETTTCIAHENLKLLQDYADVYKLSLHTFIINFINYVMSYKKIPVKSCKRLTYRKRYESWKRVHLYLYENEYEFLMDARKVYKMSIAKVISYCIENYLFDFLAALDSEDNTDNYRFSGYTFMFYLENGIQCCRFYWGPHPELVKYAMQ
;
A
#
# COMPACT_ATOMS: atom_id res chain seq x y z
N MET A 1 11.53 -2.18 -14.03
CA MET A 1 10.80 -3.35 -14.59
C MET A 1 9.41 -3.38 -13.95
N ASN A 2 8.38 -3.90 -14.64
CA ASN A 2 7.07 -4.09 -14.03
C ASN A 2 6.93 -5.55 -13.57
N ILE A 3 6.53 -5.75 -12.32
CA ILE A 3 6.26 -7.05 -11.71
C ILE A 3 4.76 -7.29 -11.72
N GLU A 4 4.32 -8.37 -12.35
CA GLU A 4 2.92 -8.76 -12.33
C GLU A 4 2.58 -9.50 -11.04
N THR A 5 1.55 -9.03 -10.33
CA THR A 5 0.94 -9.79 -9.25
C THR A 5 -0.54 -9.95 -9.48
N THR A 6 -1.06 -11.12 -9.11
CA THR A 6 -2.49 -11.41 -9.23
C THR A 6 -3.12 -11.38 -7.86
N THR A 7 -4.18 -10.59 -7.73
CA THR A 7 -5.03 -10.57 -6.53
C THR A 7 -6.48 -10.82 -6.94
N CYS A 8 -7.37 -11.03 -5.97
CA CYS A 8 -8.80 -10.99 -6.26
C CYS A 8 -9.53 -10.02 -5.35
N ILE A 9 -10.48 -9.31 -5.93
CA ILE A 9 -11.21 -8.22 -5.29
C ILE A 9 -12.71 -8.53 -5.46
N ALA A 10 -13.52 -8.27 -4.43
CA ALA A 10 -14.97 -8.40 -4.53
C ALA A 10 -15.50 -7.49 -5.66
N HIS A 11 -16.54 -7.89 -6.39
CA HIS A 11 -17.03 -7.09 -7.52
C HIS A 11 -17.45 -5.68 -7.09
N GLU A 12 -18.13 -5.55 -5.95
CA GLU A 12 -18.56 -4.28 -5.39
C GLU A 12 -17.36 -3.38 -5.07
N ASN A 13 -16.35 -3.93 -4.38
CA ASN A 13 -15.12 -3.20 -4.06
C ASN A 13 -14.36 -2.81 -5.32
N LEU A 14 -14.29 -3.68 -6.33
CA LEU A 14 -13.60 -3.38 -7.59
C LEU A 14 -14.31 -2.27 -8.36
N LYS A 15 -15.65 -2.32 -8.43
CA LYS A 15 -16.45 -1.26 -9.05
C LYS A 15 -16.25 0.07 -8.31
N LEU A 16 -16.34 0.05 -6.98
CA LEU A 16 -16.12 1.23 -6.15
C LEU A 16 -14.74 1.87 -6.38
N LEU A 17 -13.68 1.04 -6.40
CA LEU A 17 -12.33 1.51 -6.68
C LEU A 17 -12.19 2.07 -8.10
N GLN A 18 -12.84 1.45 -9.09
CA GLN A 18 -12.82 1.92 -10.48
C GLN A 18 -13.56 3.27 -10.61
N ASP A 19 -14.75 3.38 -10.04
CA ASP A 19 -15.57 4.59 -10.09
C ASP A 19 -14.80 5.78 -9.50
N TYR A 20 -14.15 5.61 -8.35
CA TYR A 20 -13.31 6.69 -7.78
C TYR A 20 -12.01 6.90 -8.55
N ALA A 21 -11.34 5.85 -9.03
CA ALA A 21 -10.16 6.03 -9.86
C ALA A 21 -10.47 6.90 -11.09
N ASP A 22 -11.63 6.70 -11.72
CA ASP A 22 -12.10 7.49 -12.86
C ASP A 22 -12.40 8.95 -12.47
N VAL A 23 -13.08 9.19 -11.33
CA VAL A 23 -13.34 10.56 -10.81
C VAL A 23 -12.03 11.34 -10.61
N TYR A 24 -11.03 10.70 -9.98
CA TYR A 24 -9.73 11.32 -9.70
C TYR A 24 -8.75 11.23 -10.88
N LYS A 25 -9.17 10.70 -12.03
CA LYS A 25 -8.36 10.54 -13.26
C LYS A 25 -7.06 9.76 -13.02
N LEU A 26 -7.10 8.76 -12.15
CA LEU A 26 -6.01 7.85 -11.85
C LEU A 26 -6.25 6.50 -12.52
N SER A 27 -5.18 5.80 -12.89
CA SER A 27 -5.33 4.38 -13.24
C SER A 27 -5.78 3.60 -11.99
N LEU A 28 -6.57 2.54 -12.16
CA LEU A 28 -6.98 1.67 -11.06
C LEU A 28 -5.77 1.18 -10.24
N HIS A 29 -4.67 0.86 -10.93
CA HIS A 29 -3.40 0.50 -10.32
C HIS A 29 -2.88 1.61 -9.38
N THR A 30 -2.70 2.82 -9.93
CA THR A 30 -2.19 3.98 -9.18
C THR A 30 -3.10 4.32 -8.01
N PHE A 31 -4.41 4.27 -8.20
CA PHE A 31 -5.38 4.51 -7.13
C PHE A 31 -5.20 3.50 -5.99
N ILE A 32 -5.12 2.21 -6.29
CA ILE A 32 -4.94 1.15 -5.28
C ILE A 32 -3.62 1.33 -4.52
N ILE A 33 -2.51 1.59 -5.22
CA ILE A 33 -1.20 1.74 -4.57
C ILE A 33 -1.14 2.99 -3.71
N ASN A 34 -1.60 4.14 -4.23
CA ASN A 34 -1.65 5.37 -3.46
C ASN A 34 -2.55 5.23 -2.23
N PHE A 35 -3.68 4.52 -2.37
CA PHE A 35 -4.58 4.28 -1.26
C PHE A 35 -3.94 3.42 -0.17
N ILE A 36 -3.31 2.29 -0.55
CA ILE A 36 -2.61 1.44 0.41
C ILE A 36 -1.47 2.24 1.05
N ASN A 37 -0.69 2.99 0.27
CA ASN A 37 0.41 3.81 0.78
C ASN A 37 -0.08 4.85 1.80
N TYR A 38 -1.17 5.56 1.50
CA TYR A 38 -1.80 6.51 2.42
C TYR A 38 -2.15 5.85 3.75
N VAL A 39 -2.85 4.70 3.69
CA VAL A 39 -3.27 3.99 4.89
C VAL A 39 -2.08 3.52 5.71
N MET A 40 -1.08 2.91 5.07
CA MET A 40 0.09 2.36 5.76
C MET A 40 1.03 3.44 6.32
N SER A 41 1.08 4.62 5.68
CA SER A 41 1.95 5.73 6.10
C SER A 41 1.33 6.59 7.20
N TYR A 42 0.02 6.85 7.13
CA TYR A 42 -0.62 7.87 7.97
C TYR A 42 -1.59 7.31 9.01
N LYS A 43 -2.02 6.05 8.88
CA LYS A 43 -2.96 5.43 9.83
C LYS A 43 -2.24 4.47 10.77
N LYS A 44 -2.70 4.43 12.02
CA LYS A 44 -2.15 3.54 13.04
C LYS A 44 -2.74 2.14 12.88
N ILE A 45 -1.99 1.26 12.25
CA ILE A 45 -2.35 -0.15 12.10
C ILE A 45 -1.43 -1.00 12.99
N PRO A 46 -1.98 -1.89 13.84
CA PRO A 46 -1.16 -2.71 14.71
C PRO A 46 -0.30 -3.71 13.92
N VAL A 47 1.01 -3.67 14.17
CA VAL A 47 1.98 -4.65 13.63
C VAL A 47 1.76 -6.02 14.28
N LYS A 48 1.90 -7.09 13.49
CA LYS A 48 1.67 -8.47 13.95
C LYS A 48 2.89 -9.35 13.67
N SER A 49 3.58 -9.77 14.72
CA SER A 49 4.66 -10.77 14.66
C SER A 49 4.13 -12.18 15.00
N CYS A 50 4.84 -13.23 14.55
CA CYS A 50 4.56 -14.63 14.90
C CYS A 50 3.12 -15.12 14.67
N LYS A 51 2.41 -14.51 13.70
CA LYS A 51 1.07 -14.93 13.26
C LYS A 51 1.09 -15.38 11.80
N ARG A 52 0.14 -16.27 11.46
CA ARG A 52 -0.13 -16.68 10.08
C ARG A 52 -0.71 -15.51 9.29
N LEU A 53 -0.49 -15.51 7.98
CA LEU A 53 -1.19 -14.60 7.07
C LEU A 53 -2.69 -14.82 7.19
N THR A 54 -3.44 -13.72 7.28
CA THR A 54 -4.89 -13.73 7.28
C THR A 54 -5.41 -13.30 5.93
N TYR A 55 -6.51 -13.91 5.52
CA TYR A 55 -7.15 -13.67 4.24
C TYR A 55 -8.45 -12.90 4.44
N ARG A 56 -8.95 -12.30 3.36
CA ARG A 56 -10.27 -11.65 3.34
C ARG A 56 -11.37 -12.68 3.60
N LYS A 57 -12.55 -12.21 4.03
CA LYS A 57 -13.74 -13.06 4.10
C LYS A 57 -14.07 -13.60 2.71
N ARG A 58 -14.72 -14.76 2.63
CA ARG A 58 -15.21 -15.27 1.34
C ARG A 58 -16.35 -14.37 0.88
N TYR A 59 -16.24 -13.89 -0.35
CA TYR A 59 -17.32 -13.17 -1.04
C TYR A 59 -18.01 -14.14 -1.99
N GLU A 60 -19.32 -13.96 -2.17
CA GLU A 60 -20.09 -14.73 -3.15
C GLU A 60 -19.58 -14.49 -4.58
N SER A 61 -19.14 -13.26 -4.86
CA SER A 61 -18.58 -12.89 -6.15
C SER A 61 -17.26 -12.12 -6.00
N TRP A 62 -16.25 -12.51 -6.80
CA TRP A 62 -14.98 -11.81 -6.88
C TRP A 62 -14.40 -11.91 -8.30
N LYS A 63 -13.59 -10.93 -8.66
CA LYS A 63 -12.86 -10.91 -9.93
C LYS A 63 -11.36 -11.02 -9.66
N ARG A 64 -10.67 -11.78 -10.51
CA ARG A 64 -9.21 -11.80 -10.54
C ARG A 64 -8.72 -10.51 -11.20
N VAL A 65 -7.80 -9.82 -10.55
CA VAL A 65 -7.21 -8.56 -11.01
C VAL A 65 -5.70 -8.74 -11.09
N HIS A 66 -5.15 -8.43 -12.26
CA HIS A 66 -3.71 -8.37 -12.49
C HIS A 66 -3.25 -6.95 -12.21
N LEU A 67 -2.41 -6.80 -11.18
CA LEU A 67 -1.77 -5.54 -10.82
C LEU A 67 -0.36 -5.54 -11.40
N TYR A 68 -0.05 -4.50 -12.18
CA TYR A 68 1.26 -4.27 -12.75
C TYR A 68 2.01 -3.29 -11.85
N LEU A 69 2.89 -3.81 -11.01
CA LEU A 69 3.58 -3.05 -9.97
C LEU A 69 4.98 -2.65 -10.44
N TYR A 70 5.42 -1.45 -10.08
CA TYR A 70 6.85 -1.14 -10.10
C TYR A 70 7.60 -1.94 -9.03
N GLU A 71 8.91 -2.13 -9.19
CA GLU A 71 9.74 -2.92 -8.27
C GLU A 71 9.64 -2.44 -6.82
N ASN A 72 9.66 -1.13 -6.61
CA ASN A 72 9.51 -0.53 -5.28
C ASN A 72 8.10 -0.78 -4.71
N GLU A 73 7.06 -0.69 -5.54
CA GLU A 73 5.67 -0.93 -5.11
C GLU A 73 5.45 -2.39 -4.72
N TYR A 74 6.09 -3.30 -5.45
CA TYR A 74 6.07 -4.73 -5.15
C TYR A 74 6.68 -5.00 -3.77
N GLU A 75 7.88 -4.48 -3.50
CA GLU A 75 8.54 -4.62 -2.21
C GLU A 75 7.71 -4.01 -1.06
N PHE A 76 7.16 -2.82 -1.26
CA PHE A 76 6.24 -2.18 -0.32
C PHE A 76 5.03 -3.08 0.00
N LEU A 77 4.39 -3.65 -1.01
CA LEU A 77 3.26 -4.56 -0.79
C LEU A 77 3.68 -5.85 -0.09
N MET A 78 4.88 -6.36 -0.37
CA MET A 78 5.42 -7.53 0.33
C MET A 78 5.65 -7.25 1.82
N ASP A 79 6.18 -6.08 2.15
CA ASP A 79 6.33 -5.62 3.53
C ASP A 79 4.99 -5.44 4.22
N ALA A 80 4.02 -4.76 3.59
CA ALA A 80 2.69 -4.60 4.15
C ALA A 80 2.05 -5.96 4.50
N ARG A 81 2.21 -6.96 3.62
CA ARG A 81 1.76 -8.34 3.90
C ARG A 81 2.49 -8.95 5.10
N LYS A 82 3.80 -8.77 5.19
CA LYS A 82 4.66 -9.33 6.24
C LYS A 82 4.37 -8.71 7.61
N VAL A 83 4.27 -7.39 7.67
CA VAL A 83 4.11 -6.56 8.88
C VAL A 83 2.70 -6.69 9.45
N TYR A 84 1.66 -6.59 8.61
CA TYR A 84 0.27 -6.61 9.07
C TYR A 84 -0.39 -8.00 9.01
N LYS A 85 0.33 -9.01 8.49
CA LYS A 85 -0.13 -10.40 8.35
C LYS A 85 -1.45 -10.50 7.58
N MET A 86 -1.52 -9.82 6.44
CA MET A 86 -2.67 -9.79 5.54
C MET A 86 -2.24 -10.19 4.12
N SER A 87 -3.10 -10.90 3.38
CA SER A 87 -2.91 -11.03 1.92
C SER A 87 -3.17 -9.70 1.22
N ILE A 88 -2.65 -9.50 -0.01
CA ILE A 88 -2.86 -8.25 -0.78
C ILE A 88 -4.35 -7.92 -0.88
N ALA A 89 -5.17 -8.91 -1.22
CA ALA A 89 -6.61 -8.72 -1.32
C ALA A 89 -7.26 -8.31 0.02
N LYS A 90 -6.73 -8.81 1.14
CA LYS A 90 -7.21 -8.40 2.46
C LYS A 90 -6.74 -6.99 2.80
N VAL A 91 -5.53 -6.61 2.44
CA VAL A 91 -5.05 -5.23 2.58
C VAL A 91 -6.00 -4.28 1.86
N ILE A 92 -6.36 -4.58 0.61
CA ILE A 92 -7.30 -3.76 -0.18
C ILE A 92 -8.67 -3.67 0.51
N SER A 93 -9.29 -4.79 0.89
CA SER A 93 -10.61 -4.74 1.55
C SER A 93 -10.54 -4.05 2.92
N TYR A 94 -9.47 -4.23 3.68
CA TYR A 94 -9.24 -3.53 4.94
C TYR A 94 -9.13 -2.01 4.74
N CYS A 95 -8.39 -1.55 3.73
CA CYS A 95 -8.31 -0.13 3.42
C CYS A 95 -9.69 0.44 3.07
N ILE A 96 -10.43 -0.22 2.18
CA ILE A 96 -11.79 0.20 1.78
C ILE A 96 -12.72 0.30 2.99
N GLU A 97 -12.79 -0.76 3.79
CA GLU A 97 -13.73 -0.87 4.93
C GLU A 97 -13.48 0.16 6.04
N ASN A 98 -12.24 0.64 6.18
CA ASN A 98 -11.85 1.47 7.33
C ASN A 98 -11.44 2.90 6.96
N TYR A 99 -10.94 3.15 5.75
CA TYR A 99 -10.21 4.38 5.43
C TYR A 99 -10.50 4.95 4.04
N LEU A 100 -11.51 4.46 3.30
CA LEU A 100 -11.81 4.97 1.96
C LEU A 100 -12.06 6.48 1.98
N PHE A 101 -13.02 6.94 2.78
CA PHE A 101 -13.38 8.36 2.81
C PHE A 101 -12.27 9.25 3.38
N ASP A 102 -11.46 8.74 4.32
CA ASP A 102 -10.26 9.43 4.79
C ASP A 102 -9.27 9.68 3.65
N PHE A 103 -9.07 8.68 2.79
CA PHE A 103 -8.18 8.80 1.63
C PHE A 103 -8.75 9.74 0.58
N LEU A 104 -10.06 9.66 0.28
CA LEU A 104 -10.72 10.56 -0.67
C LEU A 104 -10.63 12.02 -0.21
N ALA A 105 -10.91 12.29 1.07
CA ALA A 105 -10.76 13.63 1.64
C ALA A 105 -9.32 14.14 1.54
N ALA A 106 -8.33 13.25 1.63
CA ALA A 106 -6.94 13.60 1.47
C ALA A 106 -6.56 13.88 0.00
N LEU A 107 -7.17 13.19 -0.97
CA LEU A 107 -7.01 13.50 -2.40
C LEU A 107 -7.62 14.85 -2.78
N ASP A 108 -8.71 15.25 -2.13
CA ASP A 108 -9.38 16.54 -2.37
C ASP A 108 -8.63 17.74 -1.77
N SER A 109 -7.71 17.51 -0.84
CA SER A 109 -6.94 18.59 -0.21
C SER A 109 -5.81 19.10 -1.11
N GLU A 110 -5.74 20.42 -1.30
CA GLU A 110 -4.79 21.08 -2.22
C GLU A 110 -3.32 20.79 -1.88
N ASP A 111 -2.99 20.59 -0.60
CA ASP A 111 -1.64 20.29 -0.09
C ASP A 111 -1.12 18.88 -0.46
N ASN A 112 -1.96 17.99 -1.01
CA ASN A 112 -1.64 16.57 -1.17
C ASN A 112 -1.54 16.09 -2.62
N THR A 113 -1.67 16.98 -3.59
CA THR A 113 -1.67 16.65 -5.02
C THR A 113 -0.37 15.98 -5.51
N ASP A 114 0.75 16.13 -4.80
CA ASP A 114 2.03 15.46 -5.12
C ASP A 114 2.47 14.39 -4.09
N ASN A 115 1.82 14.29 -2.93
CA ASN A 115 2.33 13.55 -1.76
C ASN A 115 2.11 12.03 -1.80
N TYR A 116 1.25 11.53 -2.71
CA TYR A 116 0.91 10.11 -2.76
C TYR A 116 1.64 9.32 -3.84
N ARG A 117 2.53 9.96 -4.60
CA ARG A 117 3.43 9.24 -5.50
C ARG A 117 4.42 8.43 -4.67
N PHE A 118 4.04 7.18 -4.40
CA PHE A 118 4.95 6.20 -3.83
C PHE A 118 6.15 6.07 -4.77
N SER A 119 7.29 6.61 -4.34
CA SER A 119 8.53 6.60 -5.12
C SER A 119 9.69 6.20 -4.23
N GLY A 120 10.48 5.26 -4.72
CA GLY A 120 11.60 4.68 -3.96
C GLY A 120 11.17 3.62 -2.95
N TYR A 121 12.12 2.76 -2.63
CA TYR A 121 12.05 1.78 -1.56
C TYR A 121 13.48 1.44 -1.17
N THR A 122 13.77 1.46 0.11
CA THR A 122 15.06 1.03 0.63
C THR A 122 14.86 0.30 1.95
N PHE A 123 15.78 -0.59 2.29
CA PHE A 123 15.83 -1.19 3.62
C PHE A 123 17.28 -1.35 4.04
N MET A 124 17.51 -1.39 5.35
CA MET A 124 18.83 -1.61 5.89
C MET A 124 18.78 -2.57 7.07
N PHE A 125 19.88 -3.28 7.26
CA PHE A 125 20.11 -4.04 8.47
C PHE A 125 20.96 -3.24 9.45
N TYR A 126 20.73 -3.46 10.73
CA TYR A 126 21.56 -2.91 11.79
C TYR A 126 21.61 -3.89 12.96
N LEU A 127 22.64 -3.78 13.79
CA LEU A 127 22.77 -4.57 15.01
C LEU A 127 22.34 -3.73 16.21
N GLU A 128 21.46 -4.29 17.03
CA GLU A 128 21.02 -3.69 18.29
C GLU A 128 21.21 -4.73 19.40
N ASN A 129 22.14 -4.48 20.32
CA ASN A 129 22.52 -5.40 21.40
C ASN A 129 22.83 -6.83 20.91
N GLY A 130 23.54 -6.94 19.77
CA GLY A 130 23.90 -8.22 19.14
C GLY A 130 22.75 -8.92 18.38
N ILE A 131 21.58 -8.30 18.29
CA ILE A 131 20.42 -8.81 17.54
C ILE A 131 20.39 -8.14 16.16
N GLN A 132 20.25 -8.95 15.10
CA GLN A 132 20.05 -8.45 13.73
C GLN A 132 18.65 -7.84 13.60
N CYS A 133 18.58 -6.54 13.35
CA CYS A 133 17.36 -5.79 13.10
C CYS A 133 17.28 -5.36 11.63
N CYS A 134 16.06 -5.11 11.15
CA CYS A 134 15.79 -4.58 9.82
C CYS A 134 14.91 -3.34 9.93
N ARG A 135 15.22 -2.31 9.13
CA ARG A 135 14.43 -1.09 8.98
C ARG A 135 14.03 -0.92 7.52
N PHE A 136 12.72 -0.85 7.29
CA PHE A 136 12.14 -0.58 5.97
C PHE A 136 11.86 0.91 5.82
N TYR A 137 12.13 1.45 4.64
CA TYR A 137 11.75 2.79 4.23
C TYR A 137 10.86 2.67 2.99
N TRP A 138 9.56 2.91 3.18
CA TRP A 138 8.55 2.96 2.12
C TRP A 138 8.58 4.32 1.40
N GLY A 139 9.76 4.64 0.85
CA GLY A 139 10.12 5.91 0.25
C GLY A 139 11.64 6.04 0.10
N PRO A 140 12.16 7.19 -0.34
CA PRO A 140 13.59 7.46 -0.38
C PRO A 140 14.21 7.40 1.02
N HIS A 141 15.47 6.96 1.10
CA HIS A 141 16.21 6.99 2.37
C HIS A 141 16.26 8.44 2.91
N PRO A 142 16.07 8.67 4.22
CA PRO A 142 16.00 10.02 4.77
C PRO A 142 17.21 10.91 4.47
N GLU A 143 18.39 10.33 4.27
CA GLU A 143 19.59 11.08 3.88
C GLU A 143 19.52 11.63 2.45
N LEU A 144 18.90 10.90 1.52
CA LEU A 144 18.68 11.38 0.15
C LEU A 144 17.68 12.54 0.14
N VAL A 145 16.64 12.45 0.96
CA VAL A 145 15.64 13.53 1.12
C VAL A 145 16.31 14.79 1.65
N LYS A 146 17.16 14.65 2.69
CA LYS A 146 17.91 15.78 3.24
C LYS A 146 18.82 16.44 2.22
N TYR A 147 19.49 15.66 1.38
CA TYR A 147 20.37 16.20 0.32
C TYR A 147 19.57 16.94 -0.76
N ALA A 148 18.39 16.45 -1.14
CA ALA A 148 17.54 17.08 -2.16
C ALA A 148 16.85 18.38 -1.68
N MET A 149 16.73 18.58 -0.36
CA MET A 149 16.13 19.78 0.24
C MET A 149 17.15 20.89 0.54
N GLN A 150 18.44 20.67 0.26
CA GLN A 150 19.50 21.67 0.33
C GLN A 150 19.63 22.42 -1.00
#